data_AF-A0ABC9VN46-F1
#
_entry.id   AF-A0ABC9VN46-F1
#
_cell.length_a   1.000
_cell.length_b   1.000
_cell.length_c   1.000
_cell.angle_alpha   90.00
_cell.angle_beta   90.00
_cell.angle_gamma   90.00
#
_symmetry.space_group_name_H-M   'P 1'
#
loop_
_entity.id
_entity.type
_entity.pdbx_description
1 polymer ?
#
loop_
_entity_poly.entity_id
_entity_poly.type
_entity_poly.pdbx_seq_one_letter_code
_entity_poly.pdbx_strand_id
1 'polypeptide(L)'
;MNAQSRTVKIYSIKNMPKFIDEGITTAIANKLNIDFGKYKYGFWNFSKTGVMKPTGNGVEDGVTSVFNRDGSISYFTDFTTDKTGSDSALGYSIINARTGRLTFYRAQHYG
;
A
#
# COMPACT_ATOMS: atom_id res chain seq x y z
N MET A 1 12.83 -22.44 1.51
CA MET A 1 13.91 -23.28 2.06
C MET A 1 13.88 -24.60 1.32
N ASN A 2 14.98 -25.04 0.69
CA ASN A 2 15.03 -26.41 0.17
C ASN A 2 15.34 -27.33 1.37
N ALA A 3 14.38 -28.16 1.78
CA ALA A 3 14.50 -29.01 2.96
C ALA A 3 15.57 -30.11 2.82
N GLN A 4 15.93 -30.47 1.58
CA GLN A 4 16.94 -31.49 1.29
C GLN A 4 18.36 -30.91 1.23
N SER A 5 18.53 -29.69 0.67
CA SER A 5 19.85 -29.06 0.51
C SER A 5 20.19 -28.01 1.58
N ARG A 6 19.25 -27.66 2.46
CA ARG A 6 19.35 -26.57 3.45
C ARG A 6 19.70 -25.20 2.86
N THR A 7 19.55 -25.01 1.54
CA THR A 7 19.89 -23.75 0.87
C THR A 7 18.73 -22.76 0.95
N VAL A 8 19.03 -21.52 1.32
CA VAL A 8 18.11 -20.37 1.24
C VAL A 8 18.56 -19.48 0.10
N LYS A 9 17.62 -19.13 -0.79
CA LYS A 9 17.85 -18.15 -1.86
C LYS A 9 17.04 -16.90 -1.55
N ILE A 10 17.72 -15.76 -1.53
CA ILE A 10 17.11 -14.44 -1.34
C ILE A 10 17.04 -13.77 -2.70
N TYR A 11 15.88 -13.23 -3.04
CA TYR A 11 15.65 -12.52 -4.29
C TYR A 11 15.30 -11.06 -3.98
N SER A 12 15.85 -10.14 -4.78
CA SER A 12 15.30 -8.79 -4.82
C SER A 12 13.99 -8.79 -5.62
N ILE A 13 13.12 -7.80 -5.40
CA ILE A 13 11.88 -7.62 -6.15
C ILE A 13 12.13 -7.65 -7.67
N LYS A 14 13.24 -7.04 -8.13
CA LYS A 14 13.62 -6.99 -9.56
C LYS A 14 13.99 -8.36 -10.13
N ASN A 15 14.60 -9.23 -9.32
CA ASN A 15 15.11 -10.54 -9.75
C ASN A 15 14.24 -11.70 -9.26
N MET A 16 13.00 -11.40 -8.87
CA MET A 16 12.10 -12.37 -8.26
C MET A 16 11.54 -13.33 -9.32
N PRO A 17 11.60 -14.66 -9.11
CA PRO A 17 11.03 -15.64 -10.03
C PRO A 17 9.53 -15.44 -10.27
N LYS A 18 9.01 -15.96 -11.39
CA LYS A 18 7.59 -15.84 -11.77
C LYS A 18 6.62 -16.55 -10.81
N PHE A 19 7.08 -17.58 -10.10
CA PHE A 19 6.23 -18.35 -9.18
C PHE A 19 6.00 -17.69 -7.82
N ILE A 20 6.65 -16.55 -7.53
CA ILE A 20 6.46 -15.82 -6.28
C ILE A 20 5.49 -14.68 -6.52
N ASP A 21 4.29 -14.74 -5.96
CA ASP A 21 3.25 -13.75 -6.28
C ASP A 21 3.43 -12.44 -5.51
N GLU A 22 3.93 -12.50 -4.27
CA GLU A 22 4.10 -11.35 -3.39
C GLU A 22 5.58 -11.05 -3.15
N GLY A 23 6.00 -9.84 -3.52
CA GLY A 23 7.35 -9.32 -3.27
C GLY A 23 7.43 -8.41 -2.04
N ILE A 24 6.29 -7.95 -1.55
CA ILE A 24 6.12 -7.18 -0.32
C ILE A 24 4.97 -7.77 0.49
N THR A 25 5.02 -7.62 1.82
CA THR A 25 3.94 -8.06 2.71
C THR A 25 2.90 -6.95 2.91
N THR A 26 1.75 -7.31 3.48
CA THR A 26 0.71 -6.38 3.95
C THR A 26 1.24 -5.33 4.91
N ALA A 27 2.14 -5.70 5.84
CA ALA A 27 2.79 -4.76 6.74
C ALA A 27 3.66 -3.72 6.00
N ILE A 28 4.41 -4.15 4.97
CA ILE A 28 5.19 -3.24 4.12
C ILE A 28 4.25 -2.36 3.29
N ALA A 29 3.15 -2.89 2.79
CA ALA A 29 2.13 -2.13 2.06
C ALA A 29 1.48 -1.05 2.95
N ASN A 30 1.12 -1.37 4.19
CA ASN A 30 0.61 -0.40 5.15
C ASN A 30 1.65 0.69 5.45
N LYS A 31 2.92 0.32 5.64
CA LYS A 31 4.00 1.27 5.82
C LYS A 31 4.13 2.23 4.61
N LEU A 32 4.09 1.70 3.39
CA LEU A 32 4.11 2.51 2.17
C LEU A 32 2.93 3.51 2.12
N ASN A 33 1.74 3.07 2.54
CA ASN A 33 0.55 3.92 2.61
C ASN A 33 0.67 5.03 3.67
N ILE A 34 1.20 4.72 4.85
CA ILE A 34 1.49 5.71 5.91
C ILE A 34 2.51 6.73 5.41
N ASP A 35 3.61 6.27 4.82
CA ASP A 35 4.68 7.12 4.32
C ASP A 35 4.18 8.00 3.17
N PHE A 36 3.38 7.45 2.25
CA PHE A 36 2.72 8.20 1.19
C PHE A 36 1.79 9.29 1.77
N GLY A 37 0.93 8.95 2.73
CA GLY A 37 0.01 9.90 3.35
C GLY A 37 0.69 11.08 4.06
N LYS A 38 1.83 10.80 4.72
CA LYS A 38 2.62 11.80 5.45
C LYS A 38 3.49 12.67 4.54
N TYR A 39 4.13 12.07 3.56
CA TYR A 39 5.23 12.69 2.81
C TYR A 39 4.90 13.02 1.35
N LYS A 40 3.65 12.85 0.90
CA LYS A 40 3.21 13.21 -0.46
C LYS A 40 3.60 14.63 -0.88
N TYR A 41 3.61 15.58 0.07
CA TYR A 41 3.98 16.98 -0.18
C TYR A 41 5.40 17.32 0.32
N GLY A 42 6.27 16.32 0.46
CA GLY A 42 7.64 16.47 0.94
C GLY A 42 7.77 16.38 2.46
N PHE A 43 9.01 16.17 2.91
CA PHE A 43 9.34 16.02 4.33
C PHE A 43 9.04 17.29 5.16
N TRP A 44 9.23 18.47 4.55
CA TRP A 44 9.03 19.78 5.19
C TRP A 44 7.62 20.35 4.96
N ASN A 45 6.58 19.58 5.29
CA ASN A 45 5.19 20.03 5.19
C ASN A 45 4.70 20.73 6.50
N PHE A 46 5.26 21.90 6.83
CA PHE A 46 4.94 22.63 8.06
C PHE A 46 3.47 23.10 8.14
N SER A 47 2.81 23.28 7.00
CA SER A 47 1.41 23.69 6.93
C SER A 47 0.43 22.52 7.12
N LYS A 48 0.93 21.27 7.20
CA LYS A 48 0.13 20.03 7.19
C LYS A 48 -0.92 20.01 6.07
N THR A 49 -0.66 20.71 4.98
CA THR A 49 -1.62 20.83 3.88
C THR A 49 -1.70 19.49 3.16
N GLY A 50 -2.91 18.98 2.98
CA GLY A 50 -3.17 17.75 2.24
C GLY A 50 -2.65 16.46 2.88
N VAL A 51 -2.31 16.46 4.18
CA VAL A 51 -1.97 15.24 4.91
C VAL A 51 -3.20 14.34 5.00
N MET A 52 -2.98 13.07 4.72
CA MET A 52 -4.00 12.03 4.78
C MET A 52 -3.40 10.78 5.43
N LYS A 53 -4.25 9.96 6.03
CA LYS A 53 -3.84 8.71 6.63
C LYS A 53 -4.68 7.54 6.11
N PRO A 54 -4.10 6.33 6.08
CA PRO A 54 -4.87 5.10 5.93
C PRO A 54 -5.97 5.01 6.98
N THR A 55 -7.14 4.49 6.61
CA THR A 55 -8.24 4.23 7.56
C THR A 55 -7.92 3.07 8.51
N GLY A 56 -7.10 2.11 8.05
CA GLY A 56 -6.79 0.90 8.81
C GLY A 56 -7.92 -0.15 8.78
N ASN A 57 -8.89 0.00 7.88
CA ASN A 57 -10.07 -0.87 7.81
C ASN A 57 -9.80 -2.25 7.20
N GLY A 58 -8.63 -2.45 6.58
CA GLY A 58 -8.29 -3.72 5.96
C GLY A 58 -7.96 -4.82 6.98
N VAL A 59 -8.18 -6.07 6.56
CA VAL A 59 -8.13 -7.25 7.43
C VAL A 59 -6.70 -7.60 7.87
N GLU A 60 -5.71 -7.31 7.02
CA GLU A 60 -4.30 -7.69 7.25
C GLU A 60 -3.45 -6.42 7.33
N ASP A 61 -2.97 -6.08 8.52
CA ASP A 61 -2.21 -4.84 8.80
C ASP A 61 -2.93 -3.55 8.37
N GLY A 62 -4.28 -3.54 8.34
CA GLY A 62 -5.07 -2.41 7.90
C GLY A 62 -5.20 -2.29 6.37
N VAL A 63 -4.81 -3.33 5.64
CA VAL A 63 -4.83 -3.46 4.18
C VAL A 63 -5.73 -4.63 3.76
N THR A 64 -6.38 -4.51 2.60
CA THR A 64 -7.19 -5.59 2.02
C THR A 64 -6.53 -6.14 0.77
N SER A 65 -6.28 -7.45 0.73
CA SER A 65 -5.77 -8.14 -0.45
C SER A 65 -6.87 -8.31 -1.51
N VAL A 66 -6.53 -8.00 -2.77
CA VAL A 66 -7.43 -8.03 -3.93
C VAL A 66 -6.78 -8.83 -5.04
N PHE A 67 -7.53 -9.79 -5.60
CA PHE A 67 -7.13 -10.56 -6.78
C PHE A 67 -7.61 -9.86 -8.04
N ASN A 68 -6.68 -9.49 -8.90
CA ASN A 68 -6.98 -8.87 -10.19
C ASN A 68 -7.36 -9.93 -11.24
N ARG A 69 -8.01 -9.48 -12.32
CA ARG A 69 -8.42 -10.34 -13.44
C ARG A 69 -7.25 -11.05 -14.12
N ASP A 70 -6.06 -10.45 -14.10
CA ASP A 70 -4.83 -11.03 -14.67
C ASP A 70 -4.12 -12.02 -13.72
N GLY A 71 -4.71 -12.30 -12.55
CA GLY A 71 -4.15 -13.18 -11.52
C GLY A 71 -3.15 -12.50 -10.59
N SER A 72 -2.83 -11.22 -10.80
CA SER A 72 -1.95 -10.49 -9.89
C SER A 72 -2.65 -10.11 -8.58
N ILE A 73 -1.88 -10.03 -7.49
CA ILE A 73 -2.38 -9.58 -6.18
C ILE A 73 -2.09 -8.10 -6.02
N SER A 74 -3.05 -7.35 -5.48
CA SER A 74 -2.88 -5.96 -5.07
C SER A 74 -3.44 -5.71 -3.69
N TYR A 75 -2.90 -4.71 -3.03
CA TYR A 75 -3.25 -4.29 -1.69
C TYR A 75 -4.03 -2.98 -1.77
N PHE A 76 -5.28 -3.02 -1.31
CA PHE A 76 -6.21 -1.91 -1.28
C PHE A 76 -6.20 -1.22 0.09
N THR A 77 -6.28 0.10 0.10
CA THR A 77 -6.37 0.90 1.32
C THR A 77 -7.08 2.22 1.08
N ASP A 78 -8.12 2.51 1.87
CA ASP A 78 -8.81 3.80 1.88
C ASP A 78 -8.07 4.84 2.71
N PHE A 79 -8.22 6.12 2.35
CA PHE A 79 -7.60 7.25 3.03
C PHE A 79 -8.63 8.26 3.52
N THR A 80 -8.35 8.83 4.69
CA THR A 80 -9.14 9.90 5.32
C THR A 80 -8.25 11.09 5.72
N THR A 81 -8.88 12.19 6.14
CA THR A 81 -8.18 13.36 6.66
C THR A 81 -7.65 13.10 8.08
N ASP A 82 -6.57 13.78 8.45
CA ASP A 82 -6.09 13.82 9.84
C ASP A 82 -6.90 14.79 10.73
N LYS A 83 -7.86 15.53 10.16
CA LYS A 83 -8.67 16.50 10.90
C LYS A 83 -9.83 15.77 11.59
N THR A 84 -9.88 15.88 12.91
CA THR A 84 -11.03 15.49 13.72
C THR A 84 -12.30 16.20 13.21
N GLY A 85 -13.24 15.45 12.64
CA GLY A 85 -14.57 15.95 12.24
C GLY A 85 -14.93 15.86 10.76
N SER A 86 -14.06 15.33 9.89
CA SER A 86 -14.38 15.10 8.47
C SER A 86 -14.11 13.65 8.09
N ASP A 87 -15.12 12.79 8.21
CA ASP A 87 -15.10 11.36 7.83
C ASP A 87 -15.19 11.11 6.31
N SER A 88 -14.99 12.15 5.50
CA SER A 88 -15.04 12.00 4.04
C SER A 88 -13.81 11.26 3.52
N ALA A 89 -14.05 10.17 2.80
CA ALA A 89 -13.01 9.44 2.08
C ALA A 89 -12.31 10.38 1.08
N LEU A 90 -11.00 10.52 1.21
CA LEU A 90 -10.18 11.37 0.33
C LEU A 90 -9.80 10.66 -0.98
N GLY A 91 -9.91 9.33 -1.00
CA GLY A 91 -9.41 8.48 -2.06
C GLY A 91 -8.91 7.15 -1.51
N TYR A 92 -8.33 6.35 -2.39
CA TYR A 92 -7.80 5.02 -2.06
C TYR A 92 -6.49 4.76 -2.80
N SER A 93 -5.66 3.88 -2.27
CA SER A 93 -4.47 3.36 -2.94
C SER A 93 -4.67 1.91 -3.38
N ILE A 94 -3.97 1.56 -4.45
CA ILE A 94 -3.73 0.20 -4.91
C ILE A 94 -2.22 0.01 -4.98
N ILE A 95 -1.67 -0.91 -4.19
CA ILE A 95 -0.25 -1.29 -4.25
C ILE A 95 -0.15 -2.67 -4.88
N ASN A 96 0.59 -2.80 -5.97
CA ASN A 96 0.85 -4.11 -6.57
C ASN A 96 1.74 -4.95 -5.63
N ALA A 97 1.24 -6.09 -5.14
CA ALA A 97 1.92 -6.90 -4.11
C ALA A 97 3.25 -7.49 -4.59
N ARG A 98 3.39 -7.75 -5.89
CA ARG A 98 4.64 -8.26 -6.48
C ARG A 98 5.75 -7.22 -6.53
N THR A 99 5.41 -5.97 -6.85
CA THR A 99 6.39 -4.91 -7.18
C THR A 99 6.50 -3.80 -6.14
N GLY A 100 5.52 -3.67 -5.24
CA GLY A 100 5.40 -2.55 -4.31
C GLY A 100 5.01 -1.21 -4.96
N ARG A 101 4.61 -1.21 -6.24
CA ARG A 101 4.20 0.01 -6.94
C ARG A 101 2.85 0.51 -6.43
N LEU A 102 2.85 1.67 -5.78
CA LEU A 102 1.66 2.37 -5.28
C LEU A 102 1.04 3.26 -6.37
N THR A 103 -0.28 3.12 -6.56
CA THR A 103 -1.10 4.04 -7.35
C THR A 103 -2.20 4.60 -6.45
N PHE A 104 -2.42 5.91 -6.47
CA PHE A 104 -3.44 6.56 -5.64
C PHE A 104 -4.52 7.22 -6.50
N TYR A 105 -5.78 6.97 -6.15
CA TYR A 105 -6.96 7.53 -6.79
C TYR A 105 -7.63 8.49 -5.82
N ARG A 106 -7.73 9.77 -6.20
CA ARG A 106 -8.38 10.80 -5.37
C ARG A 106 -9.90 10.77 -5.60
N ALA A 107 -10.68 10.81 -4.52
CA ALA A 107 -12.12 10.98 -4.63
C ALA A 107 -12.42 12.35 -5.26
N GLN A 108 -13.27 12.38 -6.29
CA GLN A 108 -13.81 13.64 -6.80
C GLN A 108 -14.85 14.16 -5.82
N HIS A 109 -14.62 15.34 -5.26
CA HIS A 109 -15.70 16.12 -4.66
C HIS A 109 -16.50 16.74 -5.80
N TYR A 110 -17.72 16.27 -6.01
CA TYR A 110 -18.72 17.09 -6.69
C TYR A 110 -19.09 18.20 -5.69
N GLY A 111 -18.74 19.44 -6.04
CA GLY A 111 -18.97 20.62 -5.23
C GLY A 111 -20.44 20.95 -5.05
#